data_AF-A0A920V9B1-F1
#
_entry.id   AF-A0A920V9B1-F1
#
_cell.length_a   1.000
_cell.length_b   1.000
_cell.length_c   1.000
_cell.angle_alpha   90.00
_cell.angle_beta   90.00
_cell.angle_gamma   90.00
#
_symmetry.space_group_name_H-M   'P 1'
#
loop_
_entity.id
_entity.type
_entity.pdbx_description
1 polymer ?
#
loop_
_entity_poly.entity_id
_entity_poly.type
_entity_poly.pdbx_seq_one_letter_code
_entity_poly.pdbx_strand_id
1 'polypeptide(L)' 'MLKRYISDFTGIAIGLIGLGVVAGVVFGDVPFVGYIYDSFISTVGALGEAGAVGALVLAILASLAD' A
#
# COMPACT_ATOMS: atom_id res chain seq x y z
N MET A 1 -14.87 -17.11 16.27
CA MET A 1 -15.72 -15.91 16.09
C MET A 1 -14.90 -14.61 16.09
N LEU A 2 -14.10 -14.31 17.13
CA LEU A 2 -13.24 -13.11 17.17
C LEU A 2 -12.29 -12.98 15.97
N LYS A 3 -11.63 -14.07 15.55
CA LYS A 3 -10.77 -14.09 14.36
C LYS A 3 -11.51 -13.70 13.06
N ARG A 4 -12.81 -14.03 12.96
CA ARG A 4 -13.62 -13.67 11.79
C ARG A 4 -13.91 -12.18 11.76
N TYR A 5 -14.31 -11.61 12.89
CA TYR A 5 -14.48 -10.16 13.01
C TYR A 5 -13.20 -9.40 12.71
N ILE A 6 -12.05 -9.84 13.25
CA ILE A 6 -10.77 -9.21 12.94
C ILE A 6 -10.48 -9.30 11.44
N SER A 7 -10.67 -10.46 10.81
CA SER A 7 -10.50 -10.62 9.36
C SER A 7 -11.42 -9.69 8.56
N ASP A 8 -12.69 -9.56 8.94
CA ASP A 8 -13.67 -8.74 8.24
C ASP A 8 -13.33 -7.24 8.38
N PHE A 9 -12.96 -6.79 9.57
CA PHE A 9 -12.51 -5.40 9.81
C PHE A 9 -11.18 -5.10 9.11
N THR A 10 -10.23 -6.03 9.13
CA THR A 10 -8.96 -5.90 8.40
C THR A 10 -9.22 -5.84 6.90
N GLY A 11 -10.14 -6.64 6.36
CA GLY A 11 -10.53 -6.57 4.96
C GLY A 11 -11.11 -5.22 4.56
N ILE A 12 -11.99 -4.65 5.40
CA ILE A 12 -12.53 -3.30 5.21
C ILE A 12 -11.41 -2.26 5.25
N ALA A 13 -10.51 -2.33 6.24
CA ALA A 13 -9.38 -1.40 6.37
C ALA A 13 -8.46 -1.44 5.15
N ILE A 14 -8.10 -2.63 4.65
CA ILE A 14 -7.30 -2.81 3.44
C ILE A 14 -8.03 -2.26 2.21
N GLY A 15 -9.34 -2.50 2.09
CA GLY A 15 -10.16 -1.95 1.02
C GLY A 15 -10.18 -0.42 1.01
N LEU A 16 -10.24 0.21 2.19
CA LEU A 16 -10.19 1.67 2.33
C LEU A 16 -8.81 2.26 1.98
N ILE A 17 -7.72 1.54 2.28
CA ILE A 17 -6.37 1.93 1.87
C ILE A 17 -6.26 1.91 0.34
N GLY A 18 -6.71 0.83 -0.30
CA GLY A 18 -6.70 0.71 -1.76
C GLY A 18 -7.56 1.78 -2.44
N LEU A 19 -8.78 2.01 -1.94
CA LEU A 19 -9.65 3.08 -2.41
C LEU A 19 -9.03 4.47 -2.20
N GLY A 20 -8.32 4.66 -1.09
CA GLY A 20 -7.54 5.85 -0.83
C GLY A 20 -6.51 6.10 -1.92
N VAL A 21 -5.63 5.14 -2.20
CA VAL A 21 -4.60 5.29 -3.26
C VAL A 21 -5.22 5.68 -4.60
N VAL A 22 -6.30 5.02 -5.03
CA VAL A 22 -6.99 5.34 -6.29
C VAL A 22 -7.60 6.75 -6.26
N ALA A 23 -8.23 7.13 -5.15
CA ALA A 23 -8.80 8.46 -4.99
C ALA A 23 -7.72 9.57 -5.03
N GLY A 24 -6.52 9.30 -4.52
CA GLY A 24 -5.41 10.26 -4.52
C GLY A 24 -4.86 10.49 -5.93
N VAL A 25 -4.78 9.42 -6.72
CA VAL A 25 -4.38 9.51 -8.13
C VAL A 25 -5.41 10.26 -8.97
N VAL A 26 -6.71 10.03 -8.74
CA VAL A 26 -7.78 10.59 -9.58
C VAL A 26 -8.18 12.02 -9.16
N PHE A 27 -8.31 12.26 -7.85
CA PHE A 27 -8.85 13.50 -7.30
C PHE A 27 -7.79 14.40 -6.67
N GLY A 28 -6.54 13.93 -6.53
CA GLY A 28 -5.46 14.72 -5.94
C GLY A 28 -5.53 14.78 -4.42
N ASP A 29 -5.65 15.99 -3.87
CA ASP A 29 -5.53 16.24 -2.42
C ASP A 29 -6.84 15.89 -1.68
N VAL A 30 -6.87 14.68 -1.11
CA VAL A 30 -7.99 14.15 -0.31
C VAL A 30 -7.50 13.97 1.14
N PRO A 31 -8.21 14.51 2.15
CA PRO A 31 -7.69 14.71 3.52
C PRO A 31 -7.35 13.45 4.35
N PHE A 32 -7.59 12.24 3.84
CA PHE A 32 -7.09 10.98 4.43
C PHE A 32 -6.10 10.24 3.51
N VAL A 33 -6.11 10.58 2.23
CA VAL A 33 -5.47 9.83 1.17
C VAL A 33 -4.06 10.32 0.90
N GLY A 34 -3.82 11.63 1.05
CA GLY A 34 -2.51 12.24 0.78
C GLY A 34 -1.37 11.48 1.45
N TYR A 35 -1.52 11.17 2.75
CA TYR A 35 -0.49 10.41 3.49
C TYR A 35 -0.25 8.98 2.98
N ILE A 36 -1.31 8.27 2.55
CA ILE A 36 -1.18 6.91 2.02
C ILE A 36 -0.53 6.95 0.64
N TYR A 37 -0.96 7.89 -0.20
CA TYR A 37 -0.42 8.12 -1.52
C TYR A 37 1.06 8.53 -1.47
N ASP A 38 1.41 9.50 -0.63
CA ASP A 38 2.80 9.96 -0.46
C ASP A 38 3.70 8.85 0.10
N SER A 39 3.21 8.05 1.05
CA SER A 39 3.95 6.90 1.58
C SER A 39 4.18 5.82 0.52
N PHE A 40 3.18 5.57 -0.33
CA PHE A 40 3.29 4.62 -1.44
C PHE A 40 4.28 5.13 -2.50
N ILE A 41 4.15 6.37 -2.94
CA ILE A 41 5.05 6.99 -3.93
C ILE A 41 6.47 7.11 -3.37
N SER A 42 6.64 7.43 -2.09
CA SER A 42 7.96 7.43 -1.43
C SER A 42 8.58 6.05 -1.40
N THR A 43 7.80 5.00 -1.11
CA THR A 43 8.29 3.61 -1.13
C THR A 43 8.68 3.19 -2.54
N VAL A 44 7.83 3.46 -3.54
CA VAL A 44 8.13 3.18 -4.95
C VAL A 44 9.33 3.98 -5.44
N GLY A 45 9.44 5.25 -5.05
CA GLY A 45 10.58 6.12 -5.35
C GLY A 45 11.88 5.61 -4.75
N ALA A 46 11.88 5.24 -3.47
CA ALA A 46 13.03 4.63 -2.81
C ALA A 46 13.45 3.30 -3.46
N LEU A 47 12.48 2.49 -3.90
CA LEU A 47 12.76 1.28 -4.68
C LEU A 47 13.32 1.60 -6.07
N GLY A 48 12.82 2.64 -6.74
CA GLY A 48 13.31 3.10 -8.03
C GLY A 48 14.74 3.66 -7.97
N GLU A 49 15.05 4.45 -6.95
CA GLU A 49 16.41 4.97 -6.68
C GLU A 49 17.39 3.86 -6.31
N ALA A 50 16.93 2.82 -5.62
CA ALA A 50 17.72 1.62 -5.36
C ALA A 50 17.96 0.73 -6.61
N GLY A 51 17.29 1.03 -7.73
CA GLY A 51 17.46 0.34 -9.00
C GLY A 51 17.23 -1.17 -8.91
N ALA A 52 18.25 -1.96 -9.28
CA ALA A 52 18.18 -3.42 -9.23
C ALA A 52 17.97 -3.98 -7.80
N VAL A 53 18.44 -3.27 -6.77
CA VAL A 53 18.29 -3.69 -5.37
C VAL A 53 16.83 -3.54 -4.92
N GLY A 54 16.12 -2.50 -5.38
CA GLY A 54 14.70 -2.31 -5.10
C GLY A 54 13.83 -3.42 -5.68
N ALA A 55 14.11 -3.84 -6.92
CA ALA A 55 13.44 -4.99 -7.55
C ALA A 55 13.73 -6.31 -6.82
N LEU A 56 14.96 -6.51 -6.34
CA LEU A 56 15.37 -7.70 -5.58
C LEU A 56 14.63 -7.79 -4.24
N VAL A 57 14.50 -6.67 -3.51
CA VAL A 57 13.74 -6.60 -2.27
C VAL A 57 12.26 -6.89 -2.52
N LEU A 58 11.68 -6.33 -3.59
CA LEU A 58 10.29 -6.63 -3.99
C LEU A 58 10.08 -8.12 -4.27
N ALA A 59 11.01 -8.78 -4.98
CA ALA A 59 10.94 -10.20 -5.27
C ALA A 59 11.00 -11.05 -3.98
N ILE A 60 11.86 -10.67 -3.03
CA ILE A 60 11.95 -11.32 -1.72
C ILE A 60 10.64 -11.16 -0.94
N LEU A 61 10.09 -9.94 -0.87
CA LEU A 61 8.82 -9.68 -0.19
C LEU A 61 7.65 -10.44 -0.84
N ALA A 62 7.60 -10.51 -2.18
CA ALA A 62 6.60 -11.28 -2.89
C ALA A 62 6.69 -12.79 -2.58
N SER A 63 7.90 -13.34 -2.44
CA SER A 63 8.10 -14.74 -2.03
C SER A 63 7.74 -15.04 -0.57
N LEU A 64 7.72 -14.02 0.29
CA LEU A 64 7.36 -14.13 1.72
C LEU A 64 5.86 -13.94 1.97
N ALA A 65 5.15 -13.33 1.03
CA ALA A 65 3.72 -13.11 1.10
C ALA A 65 2.89 -14.30 0.57
N ASP A 66 3.56 -15.30 0.00
CA ASP A 66 3.02 -16.60 -0.44
C ASP A 66 3.21 -17.65 0.68
#